data_AF-A0A1H0JFS7-F1
#
_entry.id   AF-A0A1H0JFS7-F1
#
_cell.length_a   1.000
_cell.length_b   1.000
_cell.length_c   1.000
_cell.angle_alpha   90.00
_cell.angle_beta   90.00
_cell.angle_gamma   90.00
#
_symmetry.space_group_name_H-M   'P 1'
#
loop_
_entity.id
_entity.type
_entity.pdbx_description
1 polymer ?
#
loop_
_entity_poly.entity_id
_entity_poly.type
_entity_poly.pdbx_seq_one_letter_code
_entity_poly.pdbx_strand_id
1 'polypeptide(L)' 'MSAIKILARILTARVGPHIELAVETETGEVLKVLATEDQIDRLVDELDDILNSPAEPDDDGPPAAA' A
#
# COMPACT_ATOMS: atom_id res chain seq x y z
N MET A 1 -5.93 -7.58 -15.91
CA MET A 1 -5.21 -7.00 -14.76
C MET A 1 -5.29 -5.49 -14.88
N SER A 2 -5.66 -4.78 -13.82
CA SER A 2 -5.54 -3.32 -13.80
C SER A 2 -4.07 -2.94 -13.71
N ALA A 3 -3.66 -1.87 -14.39
CA ALA A 3 -2.30 -1.34 -14.26
C ALA A 3 -2.06 -0.85 -12.83
N ILE A 4 -0.86 -1.08 -12.30
CA ILE A 4 -0.44 -0.52 -11.00
C ILE A 4 -0.48 1.01 -11.11
N LYS A 5 -1.01 1.67 -10.08
CA LYS A 5 -1.15 3.13 -9.99
C LYS A 5 -0.28 3.64 -8.85
N ILE A 6 0.31 4.83 -9.04
CA ILE A 6 1.04 5.51 -7.98
C ILE A 6 0.07 6.20 -7.04
N LEU A 7 0.31 6.05 -5.74
CA LEU A 7 -0.43 6.69 -4.67
C LEU A 7 -0.09 8.18 -4.60
N ALA A 8 -1.11 9.04 -4.67
CA ALA A 8 -0.95 10.48 -4.43
C ALA A 8 -1.26 10.86 -2.97
N ARG A 9 -2.35 10.34 -2.41
CA ARG A 9 -2.72 10.58 -1.00
C ARG A 9 -3.63 9.50 -0.44
N ILE A 10 -3.60 9.35 0.89
CA ILE A 10 -4.58 8.59 1.66
C ILE A 10 -5.28 9.56 2.63
N LEU A 11 -6.60 9.51 2.67
CA LEU A 11 -7.41 10.22 3.66
C LEU A 11 -8.17 9.20 4.51
N THR A 12 -8.28 9.48 5.81
CA THR A 12 -9.01 8.62 6.75
C THR A 12 -10.13 9.38 7.45
N ALA A 13 -11.24 8.68 7.70
CA ALA A 13 -12.35 9.20 8.48
C ALA A 13 -12.99 8.08 9.30
N ARG A 14 -13.50 8.41 10.50
CA ARG A 14 -14.30 7.47 11.28
C ARG A 14 -15.74 7.47 10.76
N VAL A 15 -16.27 6.31 10.41
CA VAL A 15 -17.62 6.12 9.87
C VAL A 15 -18.33 5.04 10.67
N GLY A 16 -19.07 5.47 11.70
CA GLY A 16 -19.69 4.54 12.66
C GLY A 16 -18.62 3.68 13.36
N PRO A 17 -18.76 2.33 13.36
CA PRO A 17 -17.78 1.42 13.95
C PRO A 17 -16.57 1.16 13.03
N HIS A 18 -16.55 1.73 11.82
CA HIS A 18 -15.51 1.50 10.81
C HIS A 18 -14.62 2.74 10.59
N ILE A 19 -13.52 2.51 9.89
CA ILE A 19 -12.61 3.54 9.38
C ILE A 19 -12.74 3.52 7.85
N GLU A 20 -13.11 4.65 7.25
CA GLU A 20 -13.01 4.85 5.80
C GLU A 20 -11.56 5.20 5.43
N LEU A 21 -11.01 4.48 4.47
CA LEU A 21 -9.77 4.82 3.76
C LEU A 21 -10.14 5.27 2.35
N ALA A 22 -9.79 6.49 2.00
CA ALA A 22 -9.87 6.99 0.63
C ALA A 22 -8.46 7.09 0.05
N VAL A 23 -8.19 6.30 -0.98
CA VAL A 23 -6.91 6.20 -1.68
C VAL A 23 -7.03 6.93 -3.01
N GLU A 24 -6.28 8.00 -3.20
CA GLU A 24 -6.22 8.72 -4.46
C GLU A 24 -4.91 8.42 -5.19
N THR A 25 -5.03 8.12 -6.48
CA THR A 25 -3.90 7.91 -7.38
C THR A 25 -3.40 9.24 -7.97
N GLU A 26 -2.17 9.28 -8.48
CA GLU A 26 -1.64 10.48 -9.17
C GLU A 26 -2.46 10.90 -10.39
N THR A 27 -3.22 9.96 -10.98
CA THR A 27 -4.14 10.24 -12.08
C THR A 27 -5.51 10.76 -11.62
N GLY A 28 -5.72 10.94 -10.32
CA GLY A 28 -6.96 11.47 -9.72
C GLY A 28 -8.07 10.43 -9.51
N GLU A 29 -7.82 9.15 -9.79
CA GLU A 29 -8.76 8.06 -9.45
C GLU A 29 -8.79 7.85 -7.94
N VAL A 30 -9.99 7.73 -7.36
CA VAL A 30 -10.19 7.52 -5.92
C VAL A 30 -10.91 6.20 -5.66
N LEU A 31 -10.28 5.34 -4.86
CA LEU A 31 -10.90 4.15 -4.27
C LEU A 31 -11.22 4.41 -2.80
N LYS A 32 -12.43 4.04 -2.37
CA LYS A 32 -12.83 4.10 -0.96
C LYS A 32 -13.15 2.72 -0.42
N VAL A 33 -12.63 2.42 0.77
CA VAL A 33 -12.92 1.16 1.48
C VAL A 33 -13.27 1.46 2.94
N LEU A 34 -14.15 0.65 3.52
CA LEU A 34 -14.41 0.63 4.96
C LEU A 34 -13.66 -0.55 5.58
N ALA A 35 -12.96 -0.30 6.67
CA ALA A 35 -12.20 -1.29 7.42
C ALA A 35 -12.57 -1.24 8.91
N THR A 36 -12.40 -2.36 9.60
CA THR A 36 -12.43 -2.39 11.08
C THR A 36 -11.09 -1.90 11.64
N GLU A 37 -11.07 -1.55 12.93
CA GLU A 37 -9.84 -1.19 13.65
C GLU A 37 -8.76 -2.28 13.51
N ASP A 38 -9.10 -3.54 13.84
CA ASP A 38 -8.20 -4.69 13.69
C ASP A 38 -7.63 -4.91 12.27
N GLN A 39 -8.31 -4.42 11.23
CA GLN A 39 -7.83 -4.52 9.85
C GLN A 39 -6.84 -3.39 9.53
N ILE A 40 -7.07 -2.20 10.09
CA ILE A 40 -6.13 -1.09 10.00
C ILE A 40 -4.85 -1.41 10.77
N ASP A 41 -4.94 -1.98 11.96
CA ASP A 41 -3.76 -2.33 12.75
C ASP A 41 -2.86 -3.33 12.00
N ARG A 42 -3.46 -4.39 11.44
CA ARG A 42 -2.73 -5.35 10.60
C ARG A 42 -2.11 -4.72 9.35
N LEU A 43 -2.78 -3.74 8.74
CA LEU A 43 -2.23 -3.01 7.60
C LEU A 43 -1.03 -2.15 8.03
N VAL A 44 -1.10 -1.51 9.20
CA VAL A 44 0.01 -0.72 9.74
C VAL A 44 1.21 -1.61 10.03
N ASP A 45 1.00 -2.78 10.63
CA ASP A 45 2.08 -3.75 10.90
C ASP A 45 2.77 -4.20 9.59
N GLU A 46 1.99 -4.59 8.57
CA GLU A 46 2.54 -5.00 7.26
C GLU A 46 3.33 -3.87 6.59
N LEU A 47 2.83 -2.63 6.67
CA LEU A 47 3.52 -1.47 6.13
C LEU A 47 4.82 -1.18 6.89
N ASP A 48 4.82 -1.29 8.22
CA ASP A 48 6.02 -1.09 9.04
C ASP A 48 7.07 -2.16 8.71
N ASP A 49 6.67 -3.42 8.58
CA ASP A 49 7.54 -4.52 8.17
C ASP A 49 8.19 -4.24 6.80
N ILE A 50 7.42 -3.83 5.80
CA ILE A 50 7.93 -3.53 4.45
C ILE A 50 8.88 -2.32 4.46
N LEU A 51 8.53 -1.26 5.20
CA LEU A 51 9.35 -0.04 5.26
C LEU A 51 10.67 -0.23 6.00
N ASN A 52 10.71 -1.16 6.96
CA ASN A 52 11.92 -1.50 7.72
C ASN A 52 12.68 -2.71 7.15
N SER A 53 12.10 -3.44 6.20
CA SER A 53 12.81 -4.49 5.48
C SER A 53 13.88 -3.87 4.57
N PRO A 54 15.09 -4.46 4.48
CA PRO A 54 16.01 -4.08 3.42
C PRO A 54 15.31 -4.28 2.08
N ALA A 55 15.38 -3.26 1.21
CA ALA A 55 14.98 -3.42 -0.18
C ALA A 55 15.79 -4.59 -0.76
N GLU A 56 15.12 -5.56 -1.36
CA GLU A 56 15.83 -6.61 -2.08
C GLU A 56 16.75 -5.93 -3.10
N PRO A 57 18.05 -6.29 -3.14
CA PRO A 57 18.90 -5.77 -4.20
C PRO A 57 18.29 -6.18 -5.52
N ASP A 58 18.11 -5.23 -6.44
CA ASP A 58 17.81 -5.53 -7.83
C ASP A 58 18.83 -6.58 -8.30
N ASP A 59 18.35 -7.75 -8.69
CA ASP A 59 19.18 -8.85 -9.20
C ASP A 59 19.74 -8.46 -10.58
N ASP A 60 20.70 -7.52 -10.59
CA ASP A 60 21.54 -7.12 -11.72
C ASP A 60 22.84 -7.96 -11.74
N GLY A 61 22.77 -9.23 -11.34
CA GLY A 61 23.85 -10.18 -11.53
C GLY A 61 24.08 -10.45 -13.03
N PRO A 62 25.31 -10.33 -13.58
CA PRO A 62 25.56 -10.68 -14.97
C PRO A 62 25.19 -12.15 -15.21
N PRO A 63 24.60 -12.52 -16.36
CA PRO A 63 24.34 -13.91 -16.65
C PRO A 63 25.67 -14.66 -16.57
N ALA A 64 25.71 -15.71 -15.74
CA ALA A 64 26.88 -16.57 -15.62
C ALA A 64 27.23 -17.11 -17.02
N ALA A 65 28.32 -16.63 -17.59
CA ALA A 65 28.84 -17.13 -18.85
C ALA A 65 29.25 -18.60 -18.65
N ALA A 66 28.61 -19.49 -19.42
CA ALA A 66 28.90 -20.92 -19.49
C ALA A 66 30.05 -21.22 -20.45
#